data_AF-A0A813F8W8-F1
#
_entry.id   AF-A0A813F8W8-F1
#
_cell.length_a   1.000
_cell.length_b   1.000
_cell.length_c   1.000
_cell.angle_alpha   90.00
_cell.angle_beta   90.00
_cell.angle_gamma   90.00
#
_symmetry.space_group_name_H-M   'P 1'
#
loop_
_entity.id
_entity.type
_entity.pdbx_description
1 polymer ?
#
loop_
_entity_poly.entity_id
_entity_poly.type
_entity_poly.pdbx_seq_one_letter_code
_entity_poly.pdbx_strand_id
1 'polypeptide(L)'
;TSCPRQSFCSLPKVTKMQPPMLSVMGQFGVSWQINITFDRNMEFKRTGLSSGIYLQGKKDSEEATSVFVMDYTSMTIDGPTLQIDTSGILNDRLRDFDLVITDTALRGKEFMPFNGMKMGDPNQLTISLKDTMDPVVEDFRPLNSARSVAL
;
A
#
# COMPACT_ATOMS: atom_id res chain seq x y z
N THR A 1 24.19 27.70 6.29
CA THR A 1 24.40 27.11 4.95
C THR A 1 23.30 27.64 4.04
N SER A 2 23.67 28.49 3.07
CA SER A 2 22.73 29.15 2.15
C SER A 2 22.33 28.17 1.05
N CYS A 3 21.04 27.82 0.92
CA CYS A 3 20.59 27.08 -0.27
C CYS A 3 20.45 28.09 -1.42
N PRO A 4 20.91 27.76 -2.63
CA PRO A 4 20.85 28.67 -3.77
C PRO A 4 19.42 28.99 -4.24
N ARG A 5 18.40 28.20 -3.85
CA ARG A 5 16.96 28.46 -4.10
C ARG A 5 16.12 27.89 -2.94
N GLN A 6 15.06 28.59 -2.53
CA GLN A 6 14.20 28.20 -1.39
C GLN A 6 13.61 26.78 -1.52
N SER A 7 13.31 26.33 -2.73
CA SER A 7 12.77 24.98 -3.00
C SER A 7 13.76 23.84 -2.70
N PHE A 8 15.07 24.13 -2.60
CA PHE A 8 16.10 23.14 -2.28
C PHE A 8 16.38 23.04 -0.77
N CYS A 9 15.80 23.93 0.04
CA CYS A 9 16.03 23.92 1.49
C CYS A 9 15.14 22.93 2.24
N SER A 10 14.12 22.36 1.60
CA SER A 10 13.23 21.39 2.21
C SER A 10 13.25 20.09 1.42
N LEU A 11 13.16 18.97 2.12
CA LEU A 11 12.98 17.67 1.49
C LEU A 11 11.55 17.56 0.91
N PRO A 12 11.34 16.73 -0.13
CA PRO A 12 10.01 16.46 -0.65
C PRO A 12 9.08 15.98 0.46
N LYS A 13 7.84 16.47 0.45
CA LYS A 13 6.81 16.08 1.42
C LYS A 13 5.51 15.74 0.73
N VAL A 14 4.77 14.83 1.35
CA VAL A 14 3.40 14.51 0.93
C VAL A 14 2.49 15.67 1.30
N THR A 15 1.65 16.10 0.36
CA THR A 15 0.67 17.18 0.53
C THR A 15 -0.75 16.67 0.53
N LYS A 16 -1.01 15.58 -0.20
CA LYS A 16 -2.33 14.96 -0.31
C LYS A 16 -2.18 13.46 -0.53
N MET A 17 -3.10 12.70 0.06
CA MET A 17 -3.27 11.27 -0.18
C MET A 17 -4.73 10.98 -0.51
N GLN A 18 -4.94 10.06 -1.46
CA GLN A 18 -6.23 9.48 -1.79
C GLN A 18 -6.03 7.97 -1.97
N PRO A 19 -6.99 7.12 -1.56
CA PRO A 19 -8.25 7.48 -0.91
C PRO A 19 -8.05 7.98 0.54
N PRO A 20 -9.12 8.41 1.24
CA PRO A 20 -9.06 8.71 2.67
C PRO A 20 -8.56 7.51 3.51
N MET A 21 -8.04 7.75 4.71
CA MET A 21 -7.63 6.67 5.61
C MET A 21 -8.77 5.70 5.90
N LEU A 22 -8.43 4.41 6.04
CA LEU A 22 -9.33 3.30 6.33
C LEU A 22 -10.42 3.11 5.24
N SER A 23 -10.11 3.49 4.00
CA SER A 23 -10.99 3.22 2.86
C SER A 23 -10.83 1.78 2.37
N VAL A 24 -11.95 1.13 2.06
CA VAL A 24 -11.96 -0.19 1.42
C VAL A 24 -11.80 -0.01 -0.09
N MET A 25 -10.70 -0.50 -0.65
CA MET A 25 -10.39 -0.35 -2.07
C MET A 25 -11.43 -1.07 -2.93
N GLY A 26 -11.88 -0.41 -4.01
CA GLY A 26 -12.84 -0.97 -4.95
C GLY A 26 -14.29 -1.09 -4.44
N GLN A 27 -14.63 -0.48 -3.31
CA GLN A 27 -15.99 -0.47 -2.75
C GLN A 27 -16.48 0.96 -2.47
N PHE A 28 -17.80 1.15 -2.41
CA PHE A 28 -18.42 2.42 -2.02
C PHE A 28 -17.93 3.66 -2.81
N GLY A 29 -17.61 3.47 -4.09
CA GLY A 29 -17.07 4.54 -4.95
C GLY A 29 -15.58 4.84 -4.77
N VAL A 30 -14.88 4.05 -3.95
CA VAL A 30 -13.42 4.10 -3.80
C VAL A 30 -12.75 3.35 -4.95
N SER A 31 -11.84 4.01 -5.66
CA SER A 31 -11.05 3.42 -6.74
C SER A 31 -10.07 2.35 -6.21
N TRP A 32 -9.53 1.52 -7.12
CA TRP A 32 -8.36 0.67 -6.85
C TRP A 32 -7.03 1.43 -6.90
N GLN A 33 -7.09 2.75 -7.11
CA GLN A 33 -5.90 3.60 -7.20
C GLN A 33 -5.66 4.36 -5.92
N ILE A 34 -4.43 4.26 -5.42
CA ILE A 34 -3.88 5.15 -4.40
C ILE A 34 -3.12 6.26 -5.10
N ASN A 35 -3.47 7.51 -4.81
CA ASN A 35 -2.80 8.69 -5.35
C ASN A 35 -2.14 9.46 -4.22
N ILE A 36 -0.84 9.69 -4.34
CA ILE A 36 -0.03 10.47 -3.41
C ILE A 36 0.52 11.67 -4.16
N THR A 37 0.15 12.87 -3.71
CA THR A 37 0.66 14.12 -4.28
C THR A 37 1.74 14.68 -3.38
N PHE A 38 2.89 14.97 -3.96
CA PHE A 38 4.03 15.61 -3.33
C PHE A 38 4.02 17.12 -3.57
N ASP A 39 4.80 17.86 -2.79
CA ASP A 39 4.96 19.31 -2.96
C ASP A 39 5.81 19.70 -4.18
N ARG A 40 6.37 18.73 -4.90
CA ARG A 40 7.24 18.89 -6.07
C ARG A 40 7.21 17.67 -6.97
N ASN A 41 7.83 17.80 -8.14
CA ASN A 41 7.96 16.70 -9.08
C ASN A 41 8.86 15.60 -8.54
N MET A 42 8.39 14.36 -8.66
CA MET A 42 9.07 13.18 -8.17
C MET A 42 9.53 12.28 -9.32
N GLU A 43 10.43 11.36 -9.00
CA GLU A 43 10.81 10.26 -9.87
C GLU A 43 11.24 9.05 -9.01
N PHE A 44 11.21 7.86 -9.61
CA PHE A 44 11.78 6.67 -8.99
C PHE A 44 13.30 6.82 -8.89
N LYS A 45 13.85 6.62 -7.69
CA LYS A 45 15.29 6.80 -7.42
C LYS A 45 16.13 5.68 -8.06
N ARG A 46 15.57 4.48 -8.15
CA ARG A 46 16.16 3.32 -8.84
C ARG A 46 15.06 2.55 -9.56
N THR A 47 15.40 1.97 -10.72
CA THR A 47 14.65 0.91 -11.38
C THR A 47 15.47 -0.36 -11.21
N GLY A 48 15.11 -1.19 -10.24
CA GLY A 48 15.87 -2.41 -9.87
C GLY A 48 14.94 -3.55 -9.47
N LEU A 49 15.45 -4.51 -8.69
CA LEU A 49 14.68 -5.70 -8.26
C LEU A 49 13.46 -5.39 -7.38
N SER A 50 13.36 -4.19 -6.79
CA SER A 50 12.22 -3.76 -5.98
C SER A 50 11.99 -2.27 -6.14
N SER A 51 10.71 -1.87 -6.17
CA SER A 51 10.27 -0.48 -6.15
C SER A 51 10.55 0.24 -4.83
N GLY A 52 10.78 -0.52 -3.74
CA GLY A 52 10.84 0.03 -2.39
C GLY A 52 9.50 0.58 -1.90
N ILE A 53 8.39 0.23 -2.56
CA ILE A 53 7.02 0.58 -2.20
C ILE A 53 6.26 -0.72 -1.96
N TYR A 54 5.58 -0.82 -0.82
CA TYR A 54 4.83 -2.02 -0.47
C TYR A 54 3.65 -1.71 0.44
N LEU A 55 2.65 -2.58 0.42
CA LEU A 55 1.56 -2.62 1.39
C LEU A 55 1.90 -3.64 2.46
N GLN A 56 1.89 -3.21 3.72
CA GLN A 56 2.22 -4.06 4.86
C GLN A 56 0.97 -4.25 5.73
N GLY A 57 0.49 -5.49 5.84
CA GLY A 57 -0.67 -5.83 6.64
C GLY A 57 -0.37 -5.72 8.13
N LYS A 58 -1.33 -5.22 8.91
CA LYS A 58 -1.18 -5.20 10.37
C LYS A 58 -1.14 -6.63 10.91
N LYS A 59 -0.27 -6.85 11.90
CA LYS A 59 -0.16 -8.14 12.58
C LYS A 59 -1.33 -8.27 13.55
N ASP A 60 -2.33 -9.07 13.19
CA ASP A 60 -3.25 -9.61 14.20
C ASP A 60 -2.56 -10.77 14.93
N SER A 61 -2.88 -10.91 16.22
CA SER A 61 -2.04 -11.44 17.31
C SER A 61 -1.29 -12.76 17.11
N GLU A 62 -1.56 -13.54 16.04
CA GLU A 62 -0.92 -14.83 15.79
C GLU A 62 -0.46 -15.06 14.33
N GLU A 63 -0.67 -14.13 13.41
CA GLU A 63 -0.32 -14.34 11.99
C GLU A 63 0.94 -13.60 11.52
N ALA A 64 1.56 -14.12 10.46
CA ALA A 64 2.64 -13.40 9.78
C ALA A 64 2.09 -12.16 9.08
N THR A 65 2.78 -11.03 9.23
CA THR A 65 2.48 -9.80 8.49
C THR A 65 2.55 -10.07 6.99
N SER A 66 1.41 -9.95 6.29
CA SER A 66 1.37 -10.03 4.83
C SER A 66 2.03 -8.79 4.23
N VAL A 67 2.94 -8.96 3.28
CA VAL A 67 3.63 -7.87 2.61
C VAL A 67 3.45 -8.02 1.12
N PHE A 68 2.84 -7.02 0.48
CA PHE A 68 2.70 -6.95 -0.97
C PHE A 68 3.67 -5.90 -1.53
N VAL A 69 4.71 -6.37 -2.22
CA VAL A 69 5.64 -5.48 -2.92
C VAL A 69 4.98 -4.98 -4.19
N MET A 70 4.93 -3.65 -4.37
CA MET A 70 4.32 -3.06 -5.56
C MET A 70 5.29 -3.10 -6.73
N ASP A 71 4.87 -3.69 -7.84
CA ASP A 71 5.66 -3.70 -9.07
C ASP A 71 5.59 -2.34 -9.77
N TYR A 72 6.65 -1.98 -10.52
CA TYR A 72 6.68 -0.75 -11.31
C TYR A 72 5.56 -0.68 -12.34
N THR A 73 5.06 -1.82 -12.83
CA THR A 73 3.92 -1.88 -13.77
C THR A 73 2.60 -1.44 -13.13
N SER A 74 2.49 -1.57 -11.81
CA SER A 74 1.32 -1.14 -11.03
C SER A 74 1.48 0.28 -10.51
N MET A 75 2.47 1.03 -10.98
CA MET A 75 2.74 2.39 -10.50
C MET A 75 3.05 3.33 -11.64
N THR A 76 2.71 4.60 -11.47
CA THR A 76 3.06 5.65 -12.42
C THR A 76 3.35 6.93 -11.65
N ILE A 77 4.37 7.68 -12.08
CA ILE A 77 4.63 9.02 -11.57
C ILE A 77 4.35 10.01 -12.68
N ASP A 78 3.37 10.88 -12.47
CA ASP A 78 3.06 12.01 -13.35
C ASP A 78 3.28 13.32 -12.59
N GLY A 79 4.37 14.01 -12.93
CA GLY A 79 4.81 15.23 -12.25
C GLY A 79 4.98 15.03 -10.73
N PRO A 80 4.14 15.67 -9.89
CA PRO A 80 4.18 15.52 -8.44
C PRO A 80 3.30 14.39 -7.90
N THR A 81 2.64 13.59 -8.74
CA THR A 81 1.69 12.57 -8.29
C THR A 81 2.23 11.18 -8.57
N LEU A 82 2.34 10.37 -7.51
CA LEU A 82 2.51 8.92 -7.59
C LEU A 82 1.13 8.28 -7.56
N GLN A 83 0.84 7.45 -8.56
CA GLN A 83 -0.33 6.60 -8.62
C GLN A 83 0.11 5.15 -8.42
N ILE A 84 -0.63 4.41 -7.58
CA ILE A 84 -0.39 3.00 -7.28
C ILE A 84 -1.71 2.25 -7.51
N ASP A 85 -1.71 1.26 -8.39
CA ASP A 85 -2.85 0.40 -8.68
C ASP A 85 -2.79 -0.86 -7.80
N THR A 86 -3.84 -1.07 -7.01
CA THR A 86 -3.99 -2.22 -6.11
C THR A 86 -4.94 -3.29 -6.63
N SER A 87 -5.50 -3.11 -7.84
CA SER A 87 -6.52 -4.03 -8.40
C SER A 87 -6.03 -5.47 -8.62
N GLY A 88 -4.73 -5.65 -8.83
CA GLY A 88 -4.11 -6.97 -9.03
C GLY A 88 -3.72 -7.70 -7.75
N ILE A 89 -3.93 -7.11 -6.57
CA ILE A 89 -3.53 -7.72 -5.30
C ILE A 89 -4.58 -8.74 -4.88
N LEU A 90 -4.15 -10.00 -4.77
CA LEU A 90 -4.97 -11.07 -4.21
C LEU A 90 -4.85 -11.07 -2.70
N ASN A 91 -5.98 -10.87 -2.05
CA ASN A 91 -6.16 -10.85 -0.62
C ASN A 91 -7.24 -11.88 -0.25
N ASP A 92 -6.95 -12.69 0.76
CA ASP A 92 -7.70 -13.85 1.26
C ASP A 92 -8.78 -13.51 2.29
N ARG A 93 -8.67 -12.34 2.93
CA ARG A 93 -9.62 -11.85 3.93
C ARG A 93 -9.45 -10.35 4.11
N LEU A 94 -10.53 -9.66 4.45
CA LEU A 94 -10.50 -8.22 4.65
C LEU A 94 -9.51 -7.83 5.76
N ARG A 95 -8.49 -7.07 5.39
CA ARG A 95 -7.40 -6.63 6.28
C ARG A 95 -6.97 -5.20 5.98
N ASP A 96 -6.46 -4.56 7.01
CA ASP A 96 -5.85 -3.23 6.92
C ASP A 96 -4.38 -3.34 6.55
N PHE A 97 -4.01 -2.58 5.54
CA PHE A 97 -2.67 -2.47 5.02
C PHE A 97 -2.19 -1.03 5.13
N ASP A 98 -1.01 -0.91 5.72
CA ASP A 98 -0.27 0.32 5.83
C ASP A 98 0.60 0.48 4.58
N LEU A 99 0.46 1.60 3.88
CA LEU A 99 1.31 1.94 2.76
C LEU A 99 2.69 2.34 3.28
N VAL A 100 3.73 1.69 2.74
CA VAL A 100 5.12 1.96 3.10
C VAL A 100 5.89 2.36 1.84
N ILE A 101 6.60 3.49 1.93
CA ILE A 101 7.49 3.97 0.88
C ILE A 101 8.87 4.12 1.52
N THR A 102 9.85 3.35 1.08
CA THR A 102 11.21 3.46 1.61
C THR A 102 11.89 4.76 1.18
N ASP A 103 12.92 5.18 1.92
CA ASP A 103 13.78 6.33 1.59
C ASP A 103 14.66 6.13 0.32
N THR A 104 14.58 4.93 -0.27
CA THR A 104 15.25 4.56 -1.50
C THR A 104 14.31 4.40 -2.69
N ALA A 105 12.99 4.47 -2.50
CA ALA A 105 12.01 4.32 -3.57
C ALA A 105 11.95 5.55 -4.47
N LEU A 106 11.82 6.74 -3.87
CA LEU A 106 11.53 7.99 -4.57
C LEU A 106 12.59 9.06 -4.28
N ARG A 107 12.69 10.02 -5.20
CA ARG A 107 13.40 11.28 -4.99
C ARG A 107 12.71 12.40 -5.77
N GLY A 108 12.96 13.64 -5.38
CA GLY A 108 12.63 14.80 -6.22
C GLY A 108 13.48 14.80 -7.49
N LYS A 109 12.95 15.35 -8.60
CA LYS A 109 13.68 15.43 -9.88
C LYS A 109 15.00 16.19 -9.79
N GLU A 110 15.18 17.05 -8.81
CA GLU A 110 16.43 17.74 -8.52
C GLU A 110 17.37 16.94 -7.59
N PHE A 111 17.24 15.61 -7.59
CA PHE A 111 18.03 14.66 -6.79
C PHE A 111 17.85 14.78 -5.26
N MET A 112 16.79 15.44 -4.80
CA MET A 112 16.50 15.57 -3.37
C MET A 112 15.92 14.26 -2.82
N PRO A 113 16.51 13.70 -1.74
CA PRO A 113 16.02 12.43 -1.19
C PRO A 113 14.64 12.60 -0.56
N PHE A 114 13.77 11.61 -0.75
CA PHE A 114 12.54 11.49 0.03
C PHE A 114 12.82 10.64 1.27
N ASN A 115 12.34 11.06 2.45
CA ASN A 115 12.58 10.34 3.71
C ASN A 115 11.79 9.03 3.84
N GLY A 116 10.92 8.75 2.87
CA GLY A 116 10.00 7.65 2.93
C GLY A 116 8.74 7.96 3.75
N MET A 117 7.91 6.94 3.89
CA MET A 117 6.70 6.88 4.70
C MET A 117 6.75 5.51 5.37
N LYS A 118 6.97 5.48 6.69
CA LYS A 118 7.19 4.26 7.47
C LYS A 118 5.94 3.89 8.25
N MET A 119 5.89 2.62 8.67
CA MET A 119 4.85 2.11 9.54
C MET A 119 4.81 2.89 10.86
N GLY A 120 3.61 3.35 11.24
CA GLY A 120 3.39 4.12 12.45
C GLY A 120 3.65 5.63 12.32
N ASP A 121 4.02 6.12 11.13
CA ASP A 121 4.09 7.57 10.90
C ASP A 121 2.68 8.18 10.98
N PRO A 122 2.52 9.37 11.59
CA PRO A 122 1.21 10.02 11.71
C PRO A 122 0.61 10.43 10.35
N ASN A 123 1.45 10.48 9.30
CA ASN A 123 1.06 10.79 7.93
C ASN A 123 1.00 9.53 7.05
N GLN A 124 0.92 8.34 7.65
CA GLN A 124 0.78 7.09 6.93
C GLN A 124 -0.65 6.93 6.38
N LEU A 125 -0.77 6.34 5.19
CA LEU A 125 -2.04 5.91 4.65
C LEU A 125 -2.29 4.44 4.99
N THR A 126 -3.36 4.17 5.74
CA THR A 126 -3.92 2.82 5.91
C THR A 126 -5.10 2.66 4.96
N ILE A 127 -5.13 1.57 4.21
CA ILE A 127 -6.27 1.16 3.37
C ILE A 127 -6.69 -0.27 3.72
N SER A 128 -7.92 -0.65 3.39
CA SER A 128 -8.36 -2.04 3.51
C SER A 128 -8.50 -2.65 2.13
N LEU A 129 -7.99 -3.88 1.96
CA LEU A 129 -8.25 -4.66 0.76
C LEU A 129 -9.41 -5.62 1.04
N LYS A 130 -10.35 -5.72 0.10
CA LYS A 130 -11.43 -6.71 0.22
C LYS A 130 -10.89 -8.12 0.04
N ASP A 131 -11.70 -9.10 0.41
CA ASP A 131 -11.47 -10.46 0.00
C ASP A 131 -11.64 -10.61 -1.53
N THR A 132 -10.69 -11.27 -2.15
CA THR A 132 -10.60 -11.53 -3.59
C THR A 132 -10.26 -12.99 -3.88
N MET A 133 -9.93 -13.78 -2.85
CA MET A 133 -9.67 -15.21 -2.99
C MET A 133 -10.80 -15.96 -2.32
N ASP A 134 -11.40 -16.91 -3.04
CA ASP A 134 -12.42 -17.74 -2.42
C ASP A 134 -11.84 -18.50 -1.21
N PRO A 135 -12.64 -18.69 -0.14
CA PRO A 135 -12.18 -19.42 1.03
C PRO A 135 -11.80 -20.85 0.63
N VAL A 136 -10.54 -21.20 0.86
CA VAL A 136 -10.07 -22.57 0.65
C VAL A 136 -10.49 -23.41 1.84
N VAL A 137 -11.38 -24.37 1.62
CA VAL A 137 -11.72 -25.38 2.63
C VAL A 137 -10.56 -26.36 2.72
N GLU A 138 -9.61 -26.11 3.63
CA GLU A 138 -8.43 -26.99 3.81
C GLU A 138 -8.79 -28.34 4.45
N ASP A 139 -9.79 -28.39 5.33
CA ASP A 139 -10.29 -29.62 5.94
C ASP A 139 -11.80 -29.48 6.23
N PHE A 140 -12.60 -30.38 5.64
CA PHE A 140 -14.02 -30.51 5.96
C PHE A 140 -14.20 -31.77 6.78
N ARG A 141 -14.26 -31.61 8.11
CA ARG A 141 -14.63 -32.69 9.03
C ARG A 141 -16.10 -32.56 9.42
N PRO A 142 -17.03 -33.21 8.69
CA PRO A 142 -18.42 -33.19 9.10
C PRO A 142 -18.55 -33.87 10.46
N LEU A 143 -18.90 -33.09 11.49
CA LEU A 143 -19.15 -33.58 12.86
C LEU A 143 -20.46 -34.38 12.98
N ASN A 144 -21.14 -34.69 11.88
CA ASN A 144 -22.38 -35.45 11.91
C ASN A 144 -22.13 -36.95 11.80
N SER A 145 -21.80 -37.55 12.94
CA SER A 145 -22.21 -38.92 13.24
C SER A 145 -23.73 -38.95 13.50
N ALA A 146 -24.55 -38.65 12.48
CA ALA A 146 -25.98 -38.97 12.52
C ALA A 146 -26.16 -40.48 12.28
N ARG A 147 -25.69 -41.29 13.24
CA ARG A 147 -26.09 -42.69 13.34
C ARG A 147 -27.44 -42.70 14.04
N SER A 148 -28.48 -43.21 13.37
CA SER A 148 -29.84 -43.47 13.90
C SER A 148 -30.88 -42.36 13.66
N VAL A 149 -31.23 -42.12 12.40
CA VAL A 149 -32.61 -41.70 12.08
C VAL A 149 -33.40 -43.00 11.91
N ALA A 150 -34.33 -43.29 12.82
CA ALA A 150 -35.23 -44.43 12.70
C ALA A 150 -36.21 -44.18 11.54
N LEU A 151 -36.41 -45.22 10.70
CA LEU A 151 -37.40 -45.26 9.62
C LEU A 151 -38.81 -45.40 10.19
#